data_AF-A0A7J5EG46-F1
#
_entry.id   AF-A0A7J5EG46-F1
#
_cell.length_a   1.000
_cell.length_b   1.000
_cell.length_c   1.000
_cell.angle_alpha   90.00
_cell.angle_beta   90.00
_cell.angle_gamma   90.00
#
_symmetry.space_group_name_H-M   'P 1'
#
loop_
_entity.id
_entity.type
_entity.pdbx_description
1 polymer ?
#
loop_
_entity_poly.entity_id
_entity_poly.type
_entity_poly.pdbx_seq_one_letter_code
_entity_poly.pdbx_strand_id
1 'polypeptide(L)'
;PVAALDAAAAEVAPLDPTEPPDPASDKLVIRSTPPGADVFINGADEGKTPLTIAGSTDRHSLALFLPGHDLYLAEVDGRGTHEAKLQAITPPEGPGGIKVRCKAKDRYYVYLNGKPTGQLCPTERLGVDKGEHTVEVYDLVSETRKTFTARVRKTRVSVRVRVDYD
;
A
#
# COMPACT_ATOMS: atom_id res chain seq x y z
N PRO A 1 54.75 -2.78 23.38
CA PRO A 1 53.66 -2.68 24.39
C PRO A 1 52.40 -2.07 23.77
N VAL A 2 51.35 -2.92 23.71
CA VAL A 2 49.88 -2.67 23.83
C VAL A 2 49.25 -1.45 23.14
N ALA A 3 48.10 -1.52 22.49
CA ALA A 3 47.17 -2.57 22.09
C ALA A 3 46.21 -1.92 21.08
N ALA A 4 45.86 -2.61 19.99
CA ALA A 4 44.82 -2.18 19.08
C ALA A 4 43.58 -3.08 19.28
N LEU A 5 42.48 -2.36 19.46
CA LEU A 5 41.07 -2.74 19.60
C LEU A 5 40.63 -3.74 18.52
N ASP A 6 39.97 -4.84 18.91
CA ASP A 6 39.11 -5.56 17.98
C ASP A 6 37.82 -5.97 18.72
N ALA A 7 36.71 -5.37 18.27
CA ALA A 7 35.38 -5.60 18.78
C ALA A 7 34.68 -6.58 17.82
N ALA A 8 34.38 -7.77 18.34
CA ALA A 8 33.71 -8.83 17.62
C ALA A 8 32.36 -8.37 17.03
N ALA A 9 32.27 -8.46 15.70
CA ALA A 9 31.04 -8.32 14.96
C ALA A 9 30.09 -9.49 15.30
N ALA A 10 28.86 -9.15 15.67
CA ALA A 10 27.79 -10.12 15.85
C ALA A 10 27.29 -10.59 14.48
N GLU A 11 27.35 -11.90 14.31
CA GLU A 11 26.89 -12.69 13.18
C GLU A 11 25.35 -12.69 13.12
N VAL A 12 24.76 -12.31 11.98
CA VAL A 12 23.34 -12.53 11.68
C VAL A 12 23.22 -13.15 10.29
N ALA A 13 22.86 -14.43 10.32
CA ALA A 13 22.33 -15.37 9.31
C ALA A 13 22.44 -15.03 7.80
N PRO A 14 22.87 -15.99 6.95
CA PRO A 14 22.94 -15.80 5.51
C PRO A 14 21.53 -15.71 4.89
N LEU A 15 21.38 -14.75 3.98
CA LEU A 15 20.28 -14.64 3.03
C LEU A 15 20.42 -15.77 2.00
N ASP A 16 19.55 -16.78 2.03
CA ASP A 16 19.47 -17.75 0.93
C ASP A 16 18.83 -17.10 -0.31
N PRO A 17 19.49 -17.13 -1.48
CA PRO A 17 19.01 -16.49 -2.70
C PRO A 17 18.11 -17.41 -3.55
N THR A 18 16.98 -16.86 -4.00
CA THR A 18 16.28 -17.19 -5.26
C THR A 18 16.09 -18.68 -5.57
N GLU A 19 15.06 -19.29 -5.00
CA GLU A 19 14.48 -20.51 -5.59
C GLU A 19 13.53 -20.11 -6.73
N PRO A 20 13.71 -20.65 -7.96
CA PRO A 20 12.78 -20.43 -9.06
C PRO A 20 11.36 -20.88 -8.67
N PRO A 21 10.29 -20.22 -9.15
CA PRO A 21 8.93 -20.67 -8.86
C PRO A 21 8.72 -22.09 -9.39
N ASP A 22 8.52 -23.05 -8.50
CA ASP A 22 8.09 -24.40 -8.86
C ASP A 22 6.74 -24.33 -9.58
N PRO A 23 6.66 -24.68 -10.88
CA PRO A 23 5.43 -24.55 -11.67
C PRO A 23 4.36 -25.59 -11.30
N ALA A 24 4.57 -26.37 -10.23
CA ALA A 24 3.67 -27.41 -9.72
C ALA A 24 3.32 -27.19 -8.23
N SER A 25 3.28 -25.93 -7.78
CA SER A 25 2.77 -25.61 -6.46
C SER A 25 1.24 -25.62 -6.49
N ASP A 26 0.60 -26.51 -5.73
CA ASP A 26 -0.84 -26.46 -5.39
C ASP A 26 -1.17 -25.28 -4.45
N LYS A 27 -0.38 -24.21 -4.52
CA LYS A 27 -0.37 -23.06 -3.61
C LYS A 27 -0.11 -21.79 -4.39
N LEU A 28 -0.69 -20.69 -3.92
CA LEU A 28 -0.34 -19.34 -4.35
C LEU A 28 0.55 -18.71 -3.28
N VAL A 29 1.76 -18.31 -3.68
CA VAL A 29 2.74 -17.63 -2.81
C VAL A 29 2.83 -16.17 -3.25
N ILE A 30 2.58 -15.24 -2.34
CA ILE A 30 2.63 -13.80 -2.61
C ILE A 30 3.72 -13.18 -1.75
N ARG A 31 4.70 -12.53 -2.39
CA ARG A 31 5.80 -11.84 -1.74
C ARG A 31 5.84 -10.38 -2.19
N SER A 32 6.27 -9.50 -1.29
CA SER A 32 6.52 -8.10 -1.64
C SER A 32 7.92 -7.68 -1.19
N THR A 33 8.48 -6.72 -1.92
CA THR A 33 9.70 -6.01 -1.53
C THR A 33 9.39 -4.51 -1.46
N PRO A 34 9.44 -3.87 -0.27
CA PRO A 34 9.68 -4.48 1.05
C PRO A 34 8.55 -5.42 1.54
N PRO A 35 8.84 -6.32 2.50
CA PRO A 35 7.84 -7.25 3.06
C PRO A 35 6.88 -6.55 4.04
N GLY A 36 5.80 -7.23 4.44
CA GLY A 36 4.82 -6.74 5.43
C GLY A 36 3.65 -5.95 4.84
N ALA A 37 3.42 -6.05 3.53
CA ALA A 37 2.31 -5.41 2.85
C ALA A 37 1.01 -6.19 3.11
N ASP A 38 -0.08 -5.48 3.36
CA ASP A 38 -1.43 -6.04 3.42
C ASP A 38 -1.83 -6.61 2.05
N VAL A 39 -2.40 -7.81 2.05
CA VAL A 39 -2.74 -8.58 0.86
C VAL A 39 -4.25 -8.67 0.75
N PHE A 40 -4.81 -8.16 -0.34
CA PHE A 40 -6.21 -8.30 -0.68
C PHE A 40 -6.36 -9.14 -1.95
N ILE A 41 -7.18 -10.18 -1.91
CA ILE A 41 -7.47 -11.07 -3.04
C ILE A 41 -8.97 -11.04 -3.31
N ASN A 42 -9.40 -10.63 -4.52
CA ASN A 42 -10.81 -10.44 -4.85
C ASN A 42 -11.56 -9.56 -3.82
N GLY A 43 -10.87 -8.55 -3.31
CA GLY A 43 -11.35 -7.65 -2.27
C GLY A 43 -11.42 -8.20 -0.83
N ALA A 44 -11.05 -9.47 -0.60
CA ALA A 44 -10.94 -10.04 0.73
C ALA A 44 -9.55 -9.80 1.33
N ASP A 45 -9.47 -9.39 2.60
CA ASP A 45 -8.21 -9.27 3.34
C ASP A 45 -7.69 -10.66 3.75
N GLU A 46 -6.53 -11.02 3.22
CA GLU A 46 -5.89 -12.32 3.41
C GLU A 46 -4.67 -12.25 4.36
N GLY A 47 -4.38 -11.07 4.92
CA GLY A 47 -3.27 -10.84 5.84
C GLY A 47 -2.10 -10.10 5.20
N LYS A 48 -0.85 -10.51 5.49
CA LYS A 48 0.36 -9.74 5.11
C LYS A 48 1.38 -10.59 4.36
N THR A 49 2.15 -9.95 3.47
CA THR A 49 3.28 -10.59 2.79
C THR A 49 4.48 -10.85 3.72
N PRO A 50 5.24 -11.94 3.52
CA PRO A 50 4.96 -13.06 2.61
C PRO A 50 3.74 -13.87 3.02
N LEU A 51 2.86 -14.17 2.08
CA LEU A 51 1.63 -14.95 2.27
C LEU A 51 1.67 -16.22 1.41
N THR A 52 1.13 -17.32 1.92
CA THR A 52 0.94 -18.55 1.15
C THR A 52 -0.44 -19.11 1.44
N ILE A 53 -1.26 -19.26 0.39
CA ILE A 53 -2.62 -19.81 0.47
C ILE A 53 -2.76 -21.05 -0.41
N ALA A 54 -3.86 -21.77 -0.22
CA ALA A 54 -4.22 -22.90 -1.09
C ALA A 54 -4.40 -22.40 -2.53
N GLY A 55 -3.87 -23.17 -3.48
CA GLY A 55 -3.96 -22.82 -4.89
C GLY A 55 -5.39 -22.99 -5.42
N SER A 56 -5.72 -22.21 -6.43
CA SER A 56 -6.95 -22.33 -7.20
C SER A 56 -6.64 -22.41 -8.70
N THR A 57 -7.62 -22.87 -9.48
CA THR A 57 -7.53 -22.87 -10.95
C THR A 57 -7.91 -21.53 -11.57
N ASP A 58 -8.51 -20.65 -10.76
CA ASP A 58 -9.05 -19.38 -11.22
C ASP A 58 -7.99 -18.29 -11.13
N ARG A 59 -8.25 -17.20 -11.84
CA ARG A 59 -7.49 -15.96 -11.65
C ARG A 59 -8.12 -15.12 -10.57
N HIS A 60 -7.28 -14.33 -9.91
CA HIS A 60 -7.70 -13.43 -8.85
C HIS A 60 -7.15 -12.03 -9.06
N SER A 61 -7.93 -11.03 -8.69
CA SER A 61 -7.43 -9.67 -8.50
C SER A 61 -6.60 -9.64 -7.22
N LEU A 62 -5.49 -8.92 -7.28
CA LEU A 62 -4.54 -8.75 -6.18
C LEU A 62 -4.33 -7.26 -5.94
N ALA A 63 -4.54 -6.84 -4.69
CA ALA A 63 -4.09 -5.54 -4.21
C ALA A 63 -3.10 -5.71 -3.06
N LEU A 64 -1.94 -5.06 -3.16
CA LEU A 64 -0.96 -5.01 -2.07
C LEU A 64 -0.84 -3.59 -1.57
N PHE A 65 -1.07 -3.40 -0.28
CA PHE A 65 -0.94 -2.11 0.37
C PHE A 65 0.19 -2.14 1.39
N LEU A 66 1.09 -1.16 1.31
CA LEU A 66 2.07 -0.90 2.36
C LEU A 66 2.09 0.61 2.64
N PRO A 67 2.03 1.05 3.91
CA PRO A 67 2.10 2.47 4.23
C PRO A 67 3.31 3.16 3.60
N GLY A 68 3.10 4.33 3.00
CA GLY A 68 4.14 5.09 2.32
C GLY A 68 4.57 4.53 0.95
N HIS A 69 3.83 3.57 0.38
CA HIS A 69 4.09 3.00 -0.93
C HIS A 69 2.88 3.13 -1.85
N ASP A 70 3.09 3.05 -3.16
CA ASP A 70 2.00 2.99 -4.12
C ASP A 70 1.20 1.70 -3.95
N LEU A 71 -0.11 1.79 -4.16
CA LEU A 71 -0.99 0.63 -4.17
C LEU A 71 -0.65 -0.23 -5.39
N TYR A 72 -0.19 -1.43 -5.14
CA TYR A 72 0.08 -2.39 -6.22
C TYR A 72 -1.21 -3.11 -6.57
N LEU A 73 -1.63 -3.04 -7.83
CA LEU A 73 -2.80 -3.74 -8.37
C LEU A 73 -2.33 -4.66 -9.49
N ALA A 74 -2.72 -5.93 -9.43
CA ALA A 74 -2.41 -6.90 -10.46
C ALA A 74 -3.51 -7.96 -10.57
N GLU A 75 -3.45 -8.73 -11.65
CA GLU A 75 -4.20 -9.96 -11.80
C GLU A 75 -3.20 -11.12 -11.75
N VAL A 76 -3.48 -12.11 -10.91
CA VAL A 76 -2.58 -13.26 -10.71
C VAL A 76 -3.33 -14.56 -10.91
N ASP A 77 -2.61 -15.58 -11.40
CA ASP A 77 -3.12 -16.94 -11.41
C ASP A 77 -3.23 -17.46 -9.96
N GLY A 78 -4.21 -18.31 -9.69
CA GLY A 78 -4.45 -18.89 -8.36
C GLY A 78 -3.36 -19.83 -7.86
N ARG A 79 -2.23 -19.97 -8.54
CA ARG A 79 -1.14 -20.88 -8.20
C ARG A 79 0.20 -20.33 -8.66
N GLY A 80 1.28 -20.82 -8.06
CA GLY A 80 2.64 -20.36 -8.33
C GLY A 80 3.07 -19.24 -7.39
N THR A 81 4.16 -18.57 -7.75
CA THR A 81 4.73 -17.49 -6.95
C THR A 81 4.58 -16.16 -7.65
N HIS A 82 4.07 -15.17 -6.93
CA HIS A 82 4.00 -13.79 -7.35
C HIS A 82 4.89 -12.92 -6.45
N GLU A 83 5.83 -12.19 -7.05
CA GLU A 83 6.70 -11.25 -6.36
C GLU A 83 6.46 -9.82 -6.84
N ALA A 84 6.03 -8.95 -5.95
CA ALA A 84 5.78 -7.54 -6.23
C ALA A 84 6.88 -6.64 -5.65
N LYS A 85 7.37 -5.70 -6.44
CA LYS A 85 8.23 -4.60 -5.94
C LYS A 85 7.36 -3.38 -5.70
N LEU A 86 7.24 -2.97 -4.44
CA LEU A 86 6.41 -1.84 -4.05
C LEU A 86 7.21 -0.55 -4.21
N GLN A 87 6.61 0.42 -4.90
CA GLN A 87 7.23 1.71 -5.12
C GLN A 87 7.01 2.61 -3.91
N ALA A 88 8.08 3.03 -3.23
CA ALA A 88 7.98 4.06 -2.20
C ALA A 88 7.52 5.39 -2.83
N ILE A 89 6.66 6.12 -2.13
CA ILE A 89 6.14 7.41 -2.58
C ILE A 89 6.57 8.52 -1.62
N THR A 90 6.77 9.72 -2.16
CA THR A 90 6.98 10.92 -1.34
C THR A 90 5.62 11.45 -0.90
N PRO A 91 5.38 11.62 0.41
CA PRO A 91 4.14 12.20 0.90
C PRO A 91 3.85 13.58 0.28
N PRO A 92 2.58 13.91 0.00
CA PRO A 92 2.24 15.21 -0.57
C PRO A 92 2.49 16.34 0.43
N GLU A 93 3.21 17.36 -0.03
CA GLU A 93 3.59 18.54 0.75
C GLU A 93 2.83 19.79 0.30
N GLY A 94 2.74 20.77 1.19
CA GLY A 94 2.16 22.08 0.85
C GLY A 94 1.68 22.88 2.07
N PRO A 95 1.50 24.20 1.91
CA PRO A 95 1.13 25.10 3.00
C PRO A 95 -0.31 24.86 3.49
N GLY A 96 -1.20 24.39 2.61
CA GLY A 96 -2.55 23.95 2.93
C GLY A 96 -2.63 22.45 3.20
N GLY A 97 -3.83 21.97 3.52
CA GLY A 97 -4.01 20.56 3.79
C GLY A 97 -5.40 20.04 3.51
N ILE A 98 -5.48 18.76 3.17
CA ILE A 98 -6.72 18.01 3.03
C ILE A 98 -6.68 16.83 4.02
N LYS A 99 -7.79 16.58 4.71
CA LYS A 99 -8.00 15.36 5.52
C LYS A 99 -9.13 14.56 4.90
N VAL A 100 -8.85 13.31 4.58
CA VAL A 100 -9.88 12.37 4.12
C VAL A 100 -10.43 11.65 5.34
N ARG A 101 -11.75 11.64 5.46
CA ARG A 101 -12.50 10.98 6.53
C ARG A 101 -13.44 9.98 5.91
N CYS A 102 -13.48 8.78 6.47
CA CYS A 102 -14.32 7.67 6.06
C CYS A 102 -14.93 7.04 7.30
N LYS A 103 -16.08 6.39 7.12
CA LYS A 103 -16.72 5.58 8.15
C LYS A 103 -16.06 4.21 8.27
N ALA A 104 -15.83 3.53 7.15
CA ALA A 104 -15.02 2.32 7.10
C ALA A 104 -13.53 2.70 7.11
N LYS A 105 -12.85 2.41 8.22
CA LYS A 105 -11.43 2.70 8.40
C LYS A 105 -10.59 1.68 7.64
N ASP A 106 -9.44 2.13 7.13
CA ASP A 106 -8.41 1.31 6.51
C ASP A 106 -8.91 0.50 5.29
N ARG A 107 -9.93 1.03 4.61
CA ARG A 107 -10.56 0.40 3.44
C ARG A 107 -10.25 1.09 2.12
N TYR A 108 -10.06 2.40 2.16
CA TYR A 108 -9.95 3.22 0.95
C TYR A 108 -8.53 3.71 0.77
N TYR A 109 -7.85 3.27 -0.30
CA TYR A 109 -6.58 3.85 -0.68
C TYR A 109 -6.79 5.22 -1.33
N VAL A 110 -5.99 6.21 -0.91
CA VAL A 110 -6.21 7.61 -1.29
C VAL A 110 -5.20 8.05 -2.35
N TYR A 111 -5.71 8.65 -3.43
CA TYR A 111 -4.97 9.42 -4.41
C TYR A 111 -5.28 10.91 -4.27
N LEU A 112 -4.28 11.75 -4.49
CA LEU A 112 -4.40 13.20 -4.49
C LEU A 112 -3.86 13.77 -5.80
N ASN A 113 -4.73 14.46 -6.55
CA ASN A 113 -4.44 14.99 -7.88
C ASN A 113 -3.89 13.90 -8.83
N GLY A 114 -4.46 12.70 -8.78
CA GLY A 114 -4.03 11.53 -9.56
C GLY A 114 -2.74 10.87 -9.07
N LYS A 115 -2.10 11.39 -8.02
CA LYS A 115 -0.87 10.80 -7.45
C LYS A 115 -1.18 9.92 -6.23
N PRO A 116 -0.49 8.80 -6.07
CA PRO A 116 -0.61 7.97 -4.87
C PRO A 116 -0.17 8.72 -3.62
N THR A 117 -0.86 8.49 -2.51
CA THR A 117 -0.51 9.12 -1.22
C THR A 117 0.13 8.16 -0.23
N GLY A 118 0.15 6.85 -0.53
CA GLY A 118 0.65 5.82 0.38
C GLY A 118 -0.16 5.69 1.68
N GLN A 119 -1.40 6.19 1.69
CA GLN A 119 -2.24 6.24 2.87
C GLN A 119 -3.62 5.65 2.58
N LEU A 120 -4.12 4.90 3.56
CA LEU A 120 -5.53 4.55 3.63
C LEU A 120 -6.31 5.68 4.33
N CYS A 121 -7.57 5.78 4.00
CA CYS A 121 -8.50 6.61 4.73
C CYS A 121 -8.81 5.93 6.09
N PRO A 122 -8.82 6.68 7.22
CA PRO A 122 -8.72 8.13 7.33
C PRO A 122 -7.28 8.67 7.33
N THR A 123 -7.05 9.79 6.63
CA THR A 123 -5.72 10.42 6.54
C THR A 123 -5.51 11.55 7.58
N GLU A 124 -4.28 11.78 8.01
CA GLU A 124 -4.00 12.87 8.97
C GLU A 124 -4.03 14.26 8.34
N ARG A 125 -3.11 14.52 7.40
CA ARG A 125 -3.02 15.73 6.59
C ARG A 125 -2.24 15.42 5.32
N LEU A 126 -2.89 15.61 4.18
CA LEU A 126 -2.24 15.62 2.87
C LEU A 126 -1.89 17.07 2.54
N GLY A 127 -0.60 17.38 2.39
CA GLY A 127 -0.13 18.73 2.07
C GLY A 127 -0.51 19.13 0.65
N VAL A 128 -1.00 20.34 0.48
CA VAL A 128 -1.37 20.90 -0.83
C VAL A 128 -1.23 22.41 -0.84
N ASP A 129 -1.12 22.99 -2.03
CA ASP A 129 -1.22 24.43 -2.23
C ASP A 129 -2.66 24.94 -2.05
N LYS A 130 -2.85 26.26 -2.19
CA LYS A 130 -4.20 26.83 -2.33
C LYS A 130 -4.69 26.54 -3.74
N GLY A 131 -5.95 26.15 -3.85
CA GLY A 131 -6.55 25.86 -5.16
C GLY A 131 -7.63 24.80 -5.09
N GLU A 132 -7.98 24.30 -6.26
CA GLU A 132 -8.83 23.13 -6.41
C GLU A 132 -7.95 21.89 -6.54
N HIS A 133 -8.34 20.84 -5.83
CA HIS A 133 -7.66 19.56 -5.79
C HIS A 133 -8.68 18.44 -5.94
N THR A 134 -8.21 17.35 -6.51
CA THR A 134 -9.01 16.14 -6.70
C THR A 134 -8.53 15.10 -5.70
N VAL A 135 -9.45 14.56 -4.91
CA VAL A 135 -9.22 13.39 -4.06
C VAL A 135 -9.94 12.22 -4.71
N GLU A 136 -9.18 11.19 -5.07
CA GLU A 136 -9.77 9.94 -5.54
C GLU A 136 -9.49 8.86 -4.50
N VAL A 137 -10.45 7.97 -4.30
CA VAL A 137 -10.31 6.81 -3.44
C VAL A 137 -10.54 5.53 -4.23
N TYR A 138 -9.74 4.51 -3.96
CA TYR A 138 -9.94 3.15 -4.42
C TYR A 138 -10.41 2.30 -3.25
N ASP A 139 -11.59 1.69 -3.37
CA ASP A 139 -12.13 0.77 -2.38
C ASP A 139 -11.46 -0.59 -2.55
N LEU A 140 -10.67 -1.02 -1.55
CA LEU A 140 -9.95 -2.29 -1.60
C LEU A 140 -10.88 -3.50 -1.60
N VAL A 141 -12.13 -3.36 -1.15
CA VAL A 141 -13.09 -4.46 -1.03
C VAL A 141 -13.99 -4.57 -2.25
N SER A 142 -14.50 -3.45 -2.76
CA SER A 142 -15.37 -3.45 -3.95
C SER A 142 -14.62 -3.18 -5.25
N GLU A 143 -13.32 -2.89 -5.19
CA GLU A 143 -12.44 -2.61 -6.33
C GLU A 143 -12.88 -1.44 -7.21
N THR A 144 -13.68 -0.53 -6.64
CA THR A 144 -14.22 0.64 -7.34
C THR A 144 -13.49 1.92 -6.97
N ARG A 145 -13.48 2.90 -7.89
CA ARG A 145 -12.98 4.26 -7.64
C ARG A 145 -14.11 5.25 -7.39
N LYS A 146 -13.89 6.21 -6.49
CA LYS A 146 -14.75 7.38 -6.29
C LYS A 146 -13.92 8.65 -6.25
N THR A 147 -14.44 9.73 -6.83
CA THR A 147 -13.72 11.00 -6.97
C THR A 147 -14.46 12.14 -6.27
N PHE A 148 -13.71 12.99 -5.59
CA PHE A 148 -14.19 14.12 -4.80
C PHE A 148 -13.37 15.37 -5.14
N THR A 149 -14.02 16.53 -5.14
CA THR A 149 -13.35 17.82 -5.31
C THR A 149 -13.17 18.51 -3.96
N ALA A 150 -11.96 18.99 -3.69
CA ALA A 150 -11.60 19.73 -2.49
C ALA A 150 -11.03 21.10 -2.86
N ARG A 151 -11.64 22.18 -2.37
CA ARG A 151 -11.17 23.55 -2.62
C ARG A 151 -10.51 24.15 -1.39
N VAL A 152 -9.18 24.28 -1.43
CA VAL A 152 -8.36 24.83 -0.35
C VAL A 152 -8.25 26.35 -0.50
N ARG A 153 -9.06 27.07 0.29
CA ARG A 153 -9.07 28.55 0.32
C ARG A 153 -8.14 29.14 1.38
N LYS A 154 -7.92 28.43 2.48
CA LYS A 154 -7.12 28.86 3.63
C LYS A 154 -6.10 27.76 3.96
N THR A 155 -4.88 28.13 4.31
CA THR A 155 -3.78 27.19 4.59
C THR A 155 -3.67 26.82 6.07
N ARG A 156 -4.16 27.69 6.96
CA ARG A 156 -4.16 27.49 8.43
C ARG A 156 -5.05 26.32 8.88
N VAL A 157 -6.03 25.92 8.07
CA VAL A 157 -6.97 24.84 8.39
C VAL A 157 -7.05 23.85 7.23
N SER A 158 -7.17 22.57 7.55
CA SER A 158 -7.32 21.54 6.53
C SER A 158 -8.78 21.41 6.08
N VAL A 159 -8.99 21.31 4.77
CA VAL A 159 -10.30 20.95 4.19
C VAL A 159 -10.58 19.48 4.49
N ARG A 160 -11.83 19.13 4.78
CA ARG A 160 -12.24 17.75 5.03
C ARG A 160 -13.02 17.21 3.84
N VAL A 161 -12.58 16.08 3.31
CA VAL A 161 -13.33 15.26 2.34
C VAL A 161 -13.94 14.09 3.12
N ARG A 162 -15.24 13.85 2.93
CA ARG A 162 -16.00 12.78 3.60
C ARG A 162 -16.38 11.72 2.58
N VAL A 163 -16.04 10.47 2.90
CA VAL A 163 -16.19 9.29 2.05
C VAL A 163 -17.12 8.30 2.78
N ASP A 164 -18.20 7.88 2.12
CA ASP A 164 -19.23 6.96 2.65
C ASP A 164 -19.92 7.45 3.94
N TYR A 165 -20.45 8.68 3.87
CA TYR A 165 -21.26 9.34 4.91
C TYR A 165 -22.72 9.57 4.46
N ASP A 166 -23.16 8.85 3.42
CA ASP A 166 -24.55 8.88 2.95
C ASP A 166 -25.55 8.38 4.01
#